data_AF-A0A2C6CXU5-F1
#
_entry.id   AF-A0A2C6CXU5-F1
#
_cell.length_a   1.000
_cell.length_b   1.000
_cell.length_c   1.000
_cell.angle_alpha   90.00
_cell.angle_beta   90.00
_cell.angle_gamma   90.00
#
_symmetry.space_group_name_H-M   'P 1'
#
loop_
_entity.id
_entity.type
_entity.pdbx_description
1 polymer ?
#
loop_
_entity_poly.entity_id
_entity_poly.type
_entity_poly.pdbx_seq_one_letter_code
_entity_poly.pdbx_strand_id
1 'polypeptide(L)'
;MAAKSYADYTLNHDDRALYRYLQQDRSGRGRLLMLGVIKSRITTIVSQPWQELSVNVVRSLAQFIVAVEENTFGAAASIPPWYAFLSFYRLNQGSLRFADKLWEYHYFARDVLINALHEDPKQLTGPLMQAFEPAAATFVSHNFPNSAVSFADVYQEAFLNLLQKPPAVDYPHTAQLFTYFRQILFRRCADVIRGTAPKNTTDADKNPEEGNNPESFTDHIIENYDLAQRFGTDDAAEIVREGMEKLGDQCRRLLRLRFFRNMRFREISDLTGHSTDSIGTRIKRCLKKLREGIFGNK
;
A
#
# COMPACT_ATOMS: atom_id res chain seq x y z
N MET A 1 26.01 -4.11 9.01
CA MET A 1 24.79 -4.22 8.20
C MET A 1 25.24 -4.33 6.75
N ALA A 2 25.23 -5.54 6.18
CA ALA A 2 25.59 -5.73 4.78
C ALA A 2 24.45 -5.17 3.91
N ALA A 3 24.76 -4.26 3.00
CA ALA A 3 23.80 -3.80 2.00
C ALA A 3 23.35 -5.02 1.19
N LYS A 4 22.05 -5.38 1.27
CA LYS A 4 21.47 -6.41 0.39
C LYS A 4 21.83 -6.02 -1.06
N SER A 5 22.38 -6.98 -1.80
CA SER A 5 22.62 -6.84 -3.23
C SER A 5 21.28 -6.51 -3.93
N TYR A 6 21.28 -5.55 -4.85
CA TYR A 6 20.11 -5.17 -5.65
C TYR A 6 19.50 -6.33 -6.46
N ALA A 7 20.16 -7.49 -6.50
CA ALA A 7 19.74 -8.68 -7.23
C ALA A 7 18.46 -9.37 -6.69
N ASP A 8 18.05 -9.12 -5.43
CA ASP A 8 16.93 -9.84 -4.80
C ASP A 8 15.59 -9.08 -4.77
N TYR A 9 15.50 -7.91 -5.40
CA TYR A 9 14.30 -7.07 -5.31
C TYR A 9 13.19 -7.59 -6.24
N THR A 10 12.07 -8.08 -5.72
CA THR A 10 10.90 -8.36 -6.55
C THR A 10 10.07 -7.09 -6.71
N LEU A 11 9.66 -6.76 -7.94
CA LEU A 11 8.77 -5.61 -8.17
C LEU A 11 7.48 -5.79 -7.38
N ASN A 12 7.13 -4.77 -6.59
CA ASN A 12 5.86 -4.73 -5.88
C ASN A 12 4.69 -4.46 -6.86
N HIS A 13 3.46 -4.54 -6.35
CA HIS A 13 2.26 -4.41 -7.17
C HIS A 13 2.09 -3.01 -7.77
N ASP A 14 2.48 -1.96 -7.04
CA ASP A 14 2.40 -0.59 -7.51
C ASP A 14 3.41 -0.34 -8.65
N ASP A 15 4.64 -0.84 -8.52
CA ASP A 15 5.66 -0.72 -9.56
C ASP A 15 5.20 -1.37 -10.86
N ARG A 16 4.62 -2.57 -10.77
CA ARG A 16 4.04 -3.27 -11.93
C ARG A 16 2.88 -2.50 -12.55
N ALA A 17 2.00 -1.94 -11.72
CA ALA A 17 0.89 -1.11 -12.19
C ALA A 17 1.40 0.13 -12.92
N LEU A 18 2.41 0.82 -12.38
CA LEU A 18 2.98 2.00 -13.01
C LEU A 18 3.65 1.66 -14.35
N TYR A 19 4.45 0.59 -14.42
CA TYR A 19 5.03 0.17 -15.70
C TYR A 19 3.95 -0.08 -16.77
N ARG A 20 2.89 -0.83 -16.42
CA ARG A 20 1.77 -1.09 -17.34
C ARG A 20 1.04 0.19 -17.73
N TYR A 21 0.86 1.10 -16.80
CA TYR A 21 0.20 2.38 -17.05
C TYR A 21 0.99 3.21 -18.05
N LEU A 22 2.32 3.32 -17.85
CA LEU A 22 3.19 4.05 -18.77
C LEU A 22 3.29 3.37 -20.16
N GLN A 23 3.29 2.04 -20.22
CA GLN A 23 3.26 1.30 -21.49
C GLN A 23 1.97 1.51 -22.29
N GLN A 24 0.85 1.75 -21.60
CA GLN A 24 -0.47 1.86 -22.20
C GLN A 24 -0.94 3.32 -22.36
N ASP A 25 -0.17 4.30 -21.84
CA ASP A 25 -0.51 5.73 -21.83
C ASP A 25 -0.40 6.34 -23.23
N ARG A 26 -1.52 6.33 -23.95
CA ARG A 26 -1.63 6.94 -25.29
C ARG A 26 -1.74 8.46 -25.23
N SER A 27 -2.12 9.00 -24.08
CA SER A 27 -2.39 10.43 -23.90
C SER A 27 -1.15 11.25 -23.52
N GLY A 28 -0.11 10.58 -23.05
CA GLY A 28 1.06 11.22 -22.42
C GLY A 28 0.79 11.75 -21.02
N ARG A 29 -0.42 11.55 -20.46
CA ARG A 29 -0.78 12.04 -19.12
C ARG A 29 0.03 11.34 -18.04
N GLY A 30 0.21 10.03 -18.14
CA GLY A 30 1.06 9.26 -17.23
C GLY A 30 2.50 9.76 -17.20
N ARG A 31 3.05 10.13 -18.37
CA ARG A 31 4.38 10.74 -18.47
C ARG A 31 4.46 12.09 -17.74
N LEU A 32 3.43 12.94 -17.89
CA LEU A 32 3.36 14.24 -17.22
C LEU A 32 3.21 14.11 -15.70
N LEU A 33 2.36 13.19 -15.23
CA LEU A 33 2.19 12.88 -13.82
C LEU A 33 3.49 12.38 -13.20
N MET A 34 4.16 11.45 -13.89
CA MET A 34 5.48 10.96 -13.48
C MET A 34 6.47 12.12 -13.40
N LEU A 35 6.55 12.98 -14.42
CA LEU A 35 7.43 14.16 -14.40
C LEU A 35 7.12 15.10 -13.23
N GLY A 36 5.84 15.29 -12.88
CA GLY A 36 5.42 16.09 -11.72
C GLY A 36 5.98 15.54 -10.41
N VAL A 37 5.85 14.22 -10.20
CA VAL A 37 6.42 13.54 -9.02
C VAL A 37 7.95 13.61 -9.05
N ILE A 38 8.59 13.33 -10.19
CA ILE A 38 10.05 13.44 -10.36
C ILE A 38 10.52 14.85 -9.98
N LYS A 39 9.86 15.89 -10.51
CA LYS A 39 10.17 17.28 -10.21
C LYS A 39 10.13 17.54 -8.72
N SER A 40 8.99 17.21 -8.08
CA SER A 40 8.83 17.39 -6.63
C SER A 40 9.94 16.71 -5.85
N ARG A 41 10.32 15.48 -6.22
CA ARG A 41 11.36 14.71 -5.54
C ARG A 41 12.75 15.30 -5.76
N ILE A 42 13.13 15.59 -7.01
CA ILE A 42 14.46 16.14 -7.33
C ILE A 42 14.67 17.52 -6.70
N THR A 43 13.66 18.39 -6.72
CA THR A 43 13.78 19.74 -6.12
C THR A 43 13.99 19.71 -4.61
N THR A 44 13.55 18.65 -3.92
CA THR A 44 13.81 18.48 -2.49
C THR A 44 15.25 18.03 -2.20
N ILE A 45 15.92 17.44 -3.20
CA ILE A 45 17.23 16.78 -3.03
C ILE A 45 18.38 17.68 -3.48
N VAL A 46 18.16 18.38 -4.60
CA VAL A 46 19.20 19.14 -5.26
C VAL A 46 18.94 20.61 -5.01
N SER A 47 19.92 21.31 -4.42
CA SER A 47 19.85 22.76 -4.20
C SER A 47 19.93 23.61 -5.48
N GLN A 48 19.92 22.96 -6.66
CA GLN A 48 19.98 23.64 -7.96
C GLN A 48 18.57 24.03 -8.42
N PRO A 49 18.41 25.19 -9.08
CA PRO A 49 17.14 25.59 -9.67
C PRO A 49 16.60 24.54 -10.65
N TRP A 50 15.29 24.29 -10.65
CA TRP A 50 14.65 23.34 -11.57
C TRP A 50 14.96 23.65 -13.03
N GLN A 51 15.08 24.94 -13.39
CA GLN A 51 15.39 25.40 -14.73
C GLN A 51 16.69 24.77 -15.27
N GLU A 52 17.72 24.65 -14.43
CA GLU A 52 19.03 24.11 -14.79
C GLU A 52 19.01 22.57 -14.92
N LEU A 53 18.17 21.90 -14.13
CA LEU A 53 18.03 20.44 -14.12
C LEU A 53 17.08 19.93 -15.22
N SER A 54 16.05 20.72 -15.53
CA SER A 54 14.87 20.28 -16.26
C SER A 54 15.15 19.67 -17.63
N VAL A 55 16.09 20.24 -18.40
CA VAL A 55 16.43 19.76 -19.75
C VAL A 55 16.89 18.31 -19.71
N ASN A 56 17.76 17.98 -18.78
CA ASN A 56 18.33 16.64 -18.65
C ASN A 56 17.38 15.68 -17.94
N VAL A 57 16.56 16.16 -17.00
CA VAL A 57 15.46 15.36 -16.43
C VAL A 57 14.50 14.92 -17.53
N VAL A 58 14.05 15.88 -18.34
CA VAL A 58 13.10 15.62 -19.44
C VAL A 58 13.70 14.68 -20.48
N ARG A 59 14.98 14.88 -20.87
CA ARG A 59 15.69 13.97 -21.79
C ARG A 59 15.78 12.55 -21.23
N SER A 60 16.15 12.42 -19.95
CA SER A 60 16.30 11.11 -19.30
C SER A 60 14.95 10.41 -19.13
N LEU A 61 13.90 11.16 -18.80
CA LEU A 61 12.54 10.64 -18.74
C LEU A 61 12.09 10.17 -20.13
N ALA A 62 12.35 10.93 -21.19
CA ALA A 62 11.99 10.52 -22.54
C ALA A 62 12.65 9.20 -22.95
N GLN A 63 13.95 9.01 -22.66
CA GLN A 63 14.65 7.75 -22.92
C GLN A 63 14.10 6.60 -22.07
N PHE A 64 13.83 6.84 -20.79
CA PHE A 64 13.19 5.87 -19.91
C PHE A 64 11.84 5.43 -20.48
N ILE A 65 11.00 6.37 -20.89
CA ILE A 65 9.66 6.08 -21.44
C ILE A 65 9.76 5.27 -22.73
N VAL A 66 10.64 5.64 -23.68
CA VAL A 66 10.86 4.85 -24.89
C VAL A 66 11.23 3.41 -24.52
N ALA A 67 12.12 3.23 -23.55
CA ALA A 67 12.53 1.89 -23.15
C ALA A 67 11.43 1.08 -22.45
N VAL A 68 10.53 1.75 -21.73
CA VAL A 68 9.31 1.15 -21.15
C VAL A 68 8.34 0.71 -22.25
N GLU A 69 8.09 1.58 -23.22
CA GLU A 69 7.15 1.34 -24.34
C GLU A 69 7.63 0.23 -25.28
N GLU A 70 8.91 0.21 -25.60
CA GLU A 70 9.53 -0.83 -26.43
C GLU A 70 9.77 -2.13 -25.66
N ASN A 71 9.49 -2.15 -24.36
CA ASN A 71 9.78 -3.28 -23.47
C ASN A 71 11.27 -3.72 -23.53
N THR A 72 12.17 -2.76 -23.82
CA THR A 72 13.63 -2.97 -23.90
C THR A 72 14.28 -2.88 -22.52
N PHE A 73 13.61 -2.24 -21.56
CA PHE A 73 13.74 -2.61 -20.15
C PHE A 73 13.14 -4.00 -19.99
N GLY A 74 13.98 -5.02 -20.11
CA GLY A 74 13.52 -6.41 -20.18
C GLY A 74 12.47 -6.69 -19.11
N ALA A 75 11.38 -7.37 -19.47
CA ALA A 75 10.24 -7.69 -18.61
C ALA A 75 10.58 -8.39 -17.27
N ALA A 76 11.85 -8.75 -17.07
CA ALA A 76 12.45 -9.30 -15.86
C ALA A 76 13.26 -8.28 -15.03
N ALA A 77 13.27 -6.99 -15.38
CA ALA A 77 13.96 -5.95 -14.63
C ALA A 77 13.29 -5.79 -13.27
N SER A 78 13.84 -6.48 -12.28
CA SER A 78 13.58 -6.41 -10.84
C SER A 78 13.79 -5.00 -10.23
N ILE A 79 13.72 -3.94 -11.02
CA ILE A 79 14.14 -2.59 -10.67
C ILE A 79 12.92 -1.66 -10.65
N PRO A 80 12.63 -1.00 -9.51
CA PRO A 80 11.51 -0.06 -9.43
C PRO A 80 11.65 1.11 -10.43
N PRO A 81 10.53 1.65 -10.95
CA PRO A 81 10.54 2.70 -11.99
C PRO A 81 11.41 3.92 -11.67
N TRP A 82 11.41 4.36 -10.41
CA TRP A 82 12.25 5.47 -9.97
C TRP A 82 13.75 5.14 -10.12
N TYR A 83 14.18 3.95 -9.70
CA TYR A 83 15.57 3.51 -9.82
C TYR A 83 16.00 3.35 -11.28
N ALA A 84 15.09 2.84 -12.12
CA ALA A 84 15.30 2.77 -13.57
C ALA A 84 15.51 4.17 -14.16
N PHE A 85 14.60 5.12 -13.89
CA PHE A 85 14.74 6.52 -14.30
C PHE A 85 16.06 7.14 -13.84
N LEU A 86 16.45 6.95 -12.57
CA LEU A 86 17.71 7.48 -12.04
C LEU A 86 18.94 6.95 -12.79
N SER A 87 18.87 5.73 -13.31
CA SER A 87 19.95 5.14 -14.12
C SER A 87 20.11 5.88 -15.46
N PHE A 88 19.01 6.15 -16.16
CA PHE A 88 19.02 7.02 -17.35
C PHE A 88 19.53 8.42 -17.04
N TYR A 89 19.11 8.98 -15.90
CA TYR A 89 19.54 10.31 -15.51
C TYR A 89 21.06 10.40 -15.31
N ARG A 90 21.66 9.42 -14.61
CA ARG A 90 23.10 9.36 -14.39
C ARG A 90 23.89 9.25 -15.70
N LEU A 91 23.38 8.50 -16.68
CA LEU A 91 24.00 8.38 -18.01
C LEU A 91 24.04 9.72 -18.76
N ASN A 92 23.03 10.57 -18.58
CA ASN A 92 22.94 11.86 -19.29
C ASN A 92 23.62 13.04 -18.59
N GLN A 93 23.81 12.98 -17.27
CA GLN A 93 24.26 14.12 -16.44
C GLN A 93 25.62 13.91 -15.75
N GLY A 94 26.17 12.70 -15.76
CA GLY A 94 27.27 12.35 -14.86
C GLY A 94 26.80 12.20 -13.40
N SER A 95 27.74 11.86 -12.50
CA SER A 95 27.44 11.50 -11.11
C SER A 95 26.69 12.60 -10.34
N LEU A 96 25.38 12.45 -10.15
CA LEU A 96 24.68 13.10 -9.05
C LEU A 96 25.15 12.49 -7.73
N ARG A 97 25.62 13.32 -6.80
CA ARG A 97 25.75 12.94 -5.39
C ARG A 97 24.35 12.83 -4.80
N PHE A 98 23.68 11.72 -5.06
CA PHE A 98 22.46 11.34 -4.34
C PHE A 98 22.89 11.04 -2.91
N ALA A 99 22.86 12.07 -2.06
CA ALA A 99 23.13 11.93 -0.64
C ALA A 99 22.25 10.80 -0.06
N ASP A 100 22.89 9.84 0.63
CA ASP A 100 22.46 8.99 1.75
C ASP A 100 20.96 8.88 2.07
N LYS A 101 20.05 8.89 1.10
CA LYS A 101 18.59 8.98 1.28
C LYS A 101 17.83 8.34 0.13
N LEU A 102 18.47 7.49 -0.69
CA LEU A 102 17.79 6.76 -1.78
C LEU A 102 16.63 5.89 -1.29
N TRP A 103 16.66 5.50 -0.02
CA TRP A 103 15.55 4.82 0.66
C TRP A 103 14.41 5.75 1.07
N GLU A 104 14.48 7.07 0.92
CA GLU A 104 13.32 7.94 1.15
C GLU A 104 12.34 7.93 -0.04
N TYR A 105 12.68 7.24 -1.13
CA TYR A 105 11.89 7.18 -2.38
C TYR A 105 11.10 5.89 -2.55
N HIS A 106 10.90 5.14 -1.47
CA HIS A 106 9.85 4.11 -1.44
C HIS A 106 8.53 4.78 -1.81
N TYR A 107 7.67 4.05 -2.52
CA TYR A 107 6.33 4.51 -2.93
C TYR A 107 6.29 5.57 -4.05
N PHE A 108 7.38 5.77 -4.81
CA PHE A 108 7.32 6.59 -6.03
C PHE A 108 6.17 6.15 -6.96
N ALA A 109 6.05 4.84 -7.20
CA ALA A 109 5.00 4.32 -8.06
C ALA A 109 3.61 4.63 -7.52
N ARG A 110 3.38 4.42 -6.22
CA ARG A 110 2.15 4.81 -5.53
C ARG A 110 1.81 6.28 -5.78
N ASP A 111 2.75 7.21 -5.59
CA ASP A 111 2.45 8.64 -5.72
C ASP A 111 1.95 8.97 -7.13
N VAL A 112 2.63 8.43 -8.15
CA VAL A 112 2.20 8.62 -9.53
C VAL A 112 0.82 8.01 -9.76
N LEU A 113 0.57 6.80 -9.22
CA LEU A 113 -0.71 6.10 -9.35
C LEU A 113 -1.85 6.80 -8.62
N ILE A 114 -1.62 7.37 -7.44
CA ILE A 114 -2.63 8.17 -6.72
C ILE A 114 -2.99 9.41 -7.53
N ASN A 115 -2.00 10.15 -8.04
CA ASN A 115 -2.29 11.29 -8.93
C ASN A 115 -3.05 10.83 -10.18
N ALA A 116 -2.70 9.67 -10.75
CA ALA A 116 -3.40 9.10 -11.89
C ALA A 116 -4.83 8.64 -11.57
N LEU A 117 -5.12 8.17 -10.35
CA LEU A 117 -6.49 7.84 -9.92
C LEU A 117 -7.39 9.09 -9.93
N HIS A 118 -6.85 10.25 -9.55
CA HIS A 118 -7.60 11.51 -9.54
C HIS A 118 -7.74 12.13 -10.94
N GLU A 119 -6.71 12.02 -11.78
CA GLU A 119 -6.68 12.73 -13.06
C GLU A 119 -7.05 11.87 -14.29
N ASP A 120 -6.75 10.57 -14.26
CA ASP A 120 -6.96 9.65 -15.40
C ASP A 120 -7.36 8.23 -14.95
N PRO A 121 -8.47 8.09 -14.20
CA PRO A 121 -8.89 6.78 -13.70
C PRO A 121 -9.24 5.79 -14.82
N LYS A 122 -9.66 6.29 -15.99
CA LYS A 122 -10.06 5.44 -17.13
C LYS A 122 -8.88 4.70 -17.74
N GLN A 123 -7.78 5.39 -18.06
CA GLN A 123 -6.60 4.72 -18.60
C GLN A 123 -5.88 3.88 -17.55
N LEU A 124 -5.98 4.27 -16.27
CA LEU A 124 -5.33 3.56 -15.19
C LEU A 124 -6.00 2.23 -14.80
N THR A 125 -7.30 2.09 -15.06
CA THR A 125 -8.12 0.94 -14.66
C THR A 125 -7.50 -0.40 -15.10
N GLY A 126 -7.21 -0.56 -16.39
CA GLY A 126 -6.63 -1.80 -16.93
C GLY A 126 -5.28 -2.17 -16.33
N PRO A 127 -4.30 -1.25 -16.32
CA PRO A 127 -3.01 -1.43 -15.65
C PRO A 127 -3.10 -1.85 -14.18
N LEU A 128 -3.95 -1.20 -13.39
CA LEU A 128 -4.16 -1.54 -12.00
C LEU A 128 -4.77 -2.94 -11.84
N MET A 129 -5.80 -3.27 -12.62
CA MET A 129 -6.42 -4.60 -12.57
C MET A 129 -5.40 -5.71 -12.85
N GLN A 130 -4.64 -5.58 -13.95
CA GLN A 130 -3.62 -6.55 -14.35
C GLN A 130 -2.52 -6.75 -13.28
N ALA A 131 -2.20 -5.70 -12.51
CA ALA A 131 -1.19 -5.77 -11.47
C ALA A 131 -1.73 -6.28 -10.12
N PHE A 132 -2.95 -5.90 -9.76
CA PHE A 132 -3.51 -6.13 -8.43
C PHE A 132 -4.30 -7.44 -8.34
N GLU A 133 -5.00 -7.85 -9.41
CA GLU A 133 -5.92 -8.99 -9.39
C GLU A 133 -5.24 -10.32 -8.97
N PRO A 134 -4.08 -10.72 -9.52
CA PRO A 134 -3.46 -11.99 -9.14
C PRO A 134 -3.10 -12.03 -7.65
N ALA A 135 -2.58 -10.93 -7.12
CA ALA A 135 -2.19 -10.81 -5.72
C ALA A 135 -3.41 -10.72 -4.79
N ALA A 136 -4.47 -10.06 -5.25
CA ALA A 136 -5.75 -10.02 -4.56
C ALA A 136 -6.38 -11.41 -4.47
N ALA A 137 -6.31 -12.21 -5.54
CA ALA A 137 -6.81 -13.59 -5.55
C ALA A 137 -6.07 -14.44 -4.52
N THR A 138 -4.73 -14.40 -4.51
CA THR A 138 -3.91 -15.08 -3.50
C THR A 138 -4.23 -14.60 -2.08
N PHE A 139 -4.42 -13.29 -1.89
CA PHE A 139 -4.77 -12.73 -0.60
C PHE A 139 -6.12 -13.27 -0.10
N VAL A 140 -7.15 -13.27 -0.94
CA VAL A 140 -8.49 -13.75 -0.58
C VAL A 140 -8.47 -15.25 -0.30
N SER A 141 -7.84 -16.05 -1.17
CA SER A 141 -7.77 -17.51 -0.99
C SER A 141 -7.04 -17.91 0.29
N HIS A 142 -6.01 -17.15 0.68
CA HIS A 142 -5.24 -17.41 1.90
C HIS A 142 -5.98 -16.98 3.18
N ASN A 143 -6.65 -15.82 3.16
CA ASN A 143 -7.26 -15.23 4.37
C ASN A 143 -8.70 -15.67 4.60
N PHE A 144 -9.40 -16.10 3.56
CA PHE A 144 -10.80 -16.55 3.64
C PHE A 144 -10.99 -17.96 3.06
N PRO A 145 -10.18 -18.95 3.49
CA PRO A 145 -10.29 -20.32 2.99
C PRO A 145 -11.65 -20.89 3.40
N ASN A 146 -12.30 -21.61 2.48
CA ASN A 146 -13.61 -22.25 2.68
C ASN A 146 -14.78 -21.28 2.93
N SER A 147 -14.63 -19.99 2.62
CA SER A 147 -15.74 -19.04 2.67
C SER A 147 -16.59 -19.12 1.38
N ALA A 148 -17.89 -18.82 1.47
CA ALA A 148 -18.77 -18.71 0.32
C ALA A 148 -18.53 -17.42 -0.52
N VAL A 149 -17.39 -16.76 -0.31
CA VAL A 149 -17.07 -15.48 -0.94
C VAL A 149 -16.65 -15.72 -2.39
N SER A 150 -17.41 -15.17 -3.32
CA SER A 150 -17.03 -15.08 -4.74
C SER A 150 -15.93 -14.03 -4.91
N PHE A 151 -14.71 -14.46 -5.30
CA PHE A 151 -13.59 -13.53 -5.52
C PHE A 151 -13.92 -12.45 -6.54
N ALA A 152 -14.55 -12.82 -7.66
CA ALA A 152 -14.90 -11.90 -8.72
C ALA A 152 -15.79 -10.75 -8.21
N ASP A 153 -16.81 -11.07 -7.41
CA ASP A 153 -17.75 -10.08 -6.90
C ASP A 153 -17.08 -9.14 -5.90
N VAL A 154 -16.36 -9.68 -4.91
CA VAL A 154 -15.69 -8.85 -3.90
C VAL A 154 -14.56 -8.02 -4.49
N TYR A 155 -13.84 -8.57 -5.48
CA TYR A 155 -12.80 -7.83 -6.18
C TYR A 155 -13.40 -6.67 -6.97
N GLN A 156 -14.44 -6.92 -7.78
CA GLN A 156 -15.08 -5.89 -8.58
C GLN A 156 -15.61 -4.75 -7.70
N GLU A 157 -16.33 -5.07 -6.63
CA GLU A 157 -16.87 -4.05 -5.72
C GLU A 157 -15.77 -3.29 -4.97
N ALA A 158 -14.72 -3.98 -4.49
CA ALA A 158 -13.59 -3.34 -3.85
C ALA A 158 -12.82 -2.43 -4.83
N PHE A 159 -12.68 -2.84 -6.08
CA PHE A 159 -11.97 -2.08 -7.09
C PHE A 159 -12.76 -0.84 -7.52
N LEU A 160 -14.08 -0.97 -7.67
CA LEU A 160 -14.96 0.18 -7.89
C LEU A 160 -14.90 1.17 -6.72
N ASN A 161 -14.83 0.68 -5.48
CA ASN A 161 -14.65 1.52 -4.31
C ASN A 161 -13.33 2.30 -4.35
N LEU A 162 -12.22 1.67 -4.73
CA LEU A 162 -10.93 2.34 -4.92
C LEU A 162 -11.00 3.45 -5.97
N LEU A 163 -11.64 3.20 -7.11
CA LEU A 163 -11.78 4.19 -8.17
C LEU A 163 -12.68 5.38 -7.77
N GLN A 164 -13.74 5.13 -7.00
CA GLN A 164 -14.66 6.17 -6.54
C GLN A 164 -14.13 6.97 -5.36
N LYS A 165 -13.33 6.33 -4.51
CA LYS A 165 -12.79 6.90 -3.26
C LYS A 165 -11.28 6.63 -3.18
N PRO A 166 -10.48 7.16 -4.12
CA PRO A 166 -9.04 6.99 -4.07
C PRO A 166 -8.46 7.71 -2.84
N PRO A 167 -7.29 7.26 -2.33
CA PRO A 167 -6.56 8.00 -1.32
C PRO A 167 -6.28 9.44 -1.74
N ALA A 168 -6.23 10.37 -0.78
CA ALA A 168 -5.86 11.75 -1.07
C ALA A 168 -4.39 11.85 -1.53
N VAL A 169 -4.09 12.81 -2.40
CA VAL A 169 -2.73 13.01 -2.96
C VAL A 169 -1.74 13.41 -1.86
N ASP A 170 -2.19 14.17 -0.88
CA ASP A 170 -1.44 14.65 0.28
C ASP A 170 -1.54 13.73 1.50
N TYR A 171 -2.12 12.53 1.33
CA TYR A 171 -2.28 11.59 2.43
C TYR A 171 -0.89 11.22 2.99
N PRO A 172 -0.59 11.52 4.27
CA PRO A 172 0.78 11.45 4.84
C PRO A 172 1.30 10.02 5.04
N HIS A 173 0.64 9.05 4.43
CA HIS A 173 0.80 7.63 4.67
C HIS A 173 1.93 7.05 3.83
N THR A 174 2.66 6.09 4.40
CA THR A 174 3.81 5.44 3.79
C THR A 174 3.49 4.01 3.35
N ALA A 175 2.24 3.67 3.06
CA ALA A 175 1.88 2.36 2.51
C ALA A 175 1.84 2.39 0.98
N GLN A 176 1.99 1.21 0.36
CA GLN A 176 1.70 0.98 -1.07
C GLN A 176 0.20 1.17 -1.34
N LEU A 177 -0.14 1.59 -2.55
CA LEU A 177 -1.53 1.67 -3.02
C LEU A 177 -2.20 0.29 -2.95
N PHE A 178 -1.48 -0.77 -3.29
CA PHE A 178 -2.01 -2.13 -3.14
C PHE A 178 -2.36 -2.49 -1.69
N THR A 179 -1.59 -2.00 -0.70
CA THR A 179 -1.90 -2.23 0.72
C THR A 179 -3.24 -1.59 1.09
N TYR A 180 -3.48 -0.35 0.64
CA TYR A 180 -4.78 0.31 0.81
C TYR A 180 -5.91 -0.51 0.15
N PHE A 181 -5.70 -0.95 -1.09
CA PHE A 181 -6.67 -1.77 -1.82
C PHE A 181 -6.99 -3.10 -1.11
N ARG A 182 -5.98 -3.80 -0.57
CA ARG A 182 -6.17 -5.05 0.19
C ARG A 182 -7.12 -4.87 1.37
N GLN A 183 -7.15 -3.70 1.99
CA GLN A 183 -8.03 -3.45 3.12
C GLN A 183 -9.48 -3.28 2.69
N ILE A 184 -9.72 -2.57 1.59
CA ILE A 184 -11.06 -2.49 0.98
C ILE A 184 -11.54 -3.91 0.67
N LEU A 185 -10.68 -4.71 0.04
CA LEU A 185 -10.97 -6.10 -0.31
C LEU A 185 -11.27 -6.97 0.92
N PHE A 186 -10.45 -6.87 1.97
CA PHE A 186 -10.63 -7.59 3.22
C PHE A 186 -11.95 -7.24 3.91
N ARG A 187 -12.28 -5.94 3.99
CA ARG A 187 -13.56 -5.48 4.53
C ARG A 187 -14.71 -6.07 3.74
N ARG A 188 -14.59 -6.08 2.42
CA ARG A 188 -15.67 -6.55 1.58
C ARG A 188 -15.90 -8.06 1.71
N CYS A 189 -14.83 -8.85 1.79
CA CYS A 189 -14.91 -10.28 2.13
C CYS A 189 -15.60 -10.51 3.48
N ALA A 190 -15.23 -9.72 4.50
CA ALA A 190 -15.84 -9.83 5.83
C ALA A 190 -17.34 -9.48 5.82
N ASP A 191 -17.75 -8.47 5.05
CA ASP A 191 -19.16 -8.09 4.93
C ASP A 191 -20.01 -9.16 4.26
N VAL A 192 -19.49 -9.81 3.20
CA VAL A 192 -20.18 -10.94 2.55
C VAL A 192 -20.40 -12.07 3.56
N ILE A 193 -19.37 -12.45 4.32
CA ILE A 193 -19.45 -13.51 5.34
C ILE A 193 -20.50 -13.15 6.41
N ARG A 194 -20.54 -11.89 6.87
CA ARG A 194 -21.55 -11.43 7.83
C ARG A 194 -22.96 -11.47 7.24
N GLY A 195 -23.13 -11.08 5.98
CA GLY A 195 -24.40 -11.12 5.27
C GLY A 195 -24.97 -12.53 5.11
N THR A 196 -24.09 -13.54 5.03
CA THR A 196 -24.45 -14.96 4.95
C THR A 196 -24.68 -15.65 6.30
N ALA A 197 -24.33 -15.02 7.43
CA ALA A 197 -24.59 -15.57 8.76
C ALA A 197 -26.10 -15.48 9.08
N PRO A 198 -26.71 -16.50 9.73
CA PRO A 198 -28.12 -16.44 10.12
C PRO A 198 -28.40 -15.17 10.93
N LYS A 199 -29.27 -14.30 10.41
CA LYS A 199 -29.70 -13.10 11.12
C LYS A 199 -30.50 -13.52 12.35
N ASN A 200 -29.91 -13.45 13.53
CA ASN A 200 -30.70 -13.32 14.76
C ASN A 200 -31.42 -11.97 14.66
N THR A 201 -32.73 -12.04 14.42
CA THR A 201 -33.62 -10.89 14.27
C THR A 201 -33.83 -10.20 15.60
N THR A 202 -33.01 -9.19 15.89
CA THR A 202 -33.40 -7.99 16.65
C THR A 202 -32.48 -6.85 16.23
N ASP A 203 -33.10 -5.75 15.84
CA ASP A 203 -32.54 -4.40 15.68
C ASP A 203 -31.76 -4.10 14.39
N ALA A 204 -32.52 -4.05 13.30
CA ALA A 204 -32.29 -3.05 12.28
C ALA A 204 -32.77 -1.69 12.83
N ASP A 205 -31.86 -0.84 13.32
CA ASP A 205 -31.73 0.56 12.88
C ASP A 205 -30.64 1.32 13.68
N LYS A 206 -30.04 2.34 13.03
CA LYS A 206 -29.23 3.46 13.58
C LYS A 206 -27.77 3.18 14.00
N ASN A 207 -26.87 3.19 13.01
CA ASN A 207 -25.76 4.17 12.91
C ASN A 207 -24.85 3.82 11.72
N PRO A 208 -24.89 4.57 10.61
CA PRO A 208 -23.94 4.39 9.50
C PRO A 208 -22.56 5.05 9.75
N GLU A 209 -22.35 5.71 10.90
CA GLU A 209 -21.20 6.63 11.08
C GLU A 209 -20.25 6.33 12.26
N GLU A 210 -20.24 5.12 12.84
CA GLU A 210 -19.09 4.75 13.68
C GLU A 210 -17.92 4.28 12.84
N GLY A 211 -17.29 5.29 12.22
CA GLY A 211 -15.97 5.24 11.65
C GLY A 211 -14.99 4.65 12.67
N ASN A 212 -14.55 3.44 12.38
CA ASN A 212 -13.29 2.95 12.88
C ASN A 212 -12.56 2.44 11.67
N ASN A 213 -11.58 3.21 11.23
CA ASN A 213 -10.84 2.97 10.02
C ASN A 213 -9.69 1.98 10.29
N PRO A 214 -9.77 0.68 9.92
CA PRO A 214 -8.61 -0.20 9.85
C PRO A 214 -7.48 0.37 8.97
N GLU A 215 -7.78 1.29 8.03
CA GLU A 215 -6.78 1.99 7.19
C GLU A 215 -5.83 2.82 8.02
N SER A 216 -6.24 3.23 9.22
CA SER A 216 -5.32 3.95 10.07
C SER A 216 -4.33 3.00 10.74
N PHE A 217 -4.62 1.71 11.01
CA PHE A 217 -3.92 1.02 12.09
C PHE A 217 -2.88 -0.04 11.68
N THR A 218 -3.20 -0.96 10.76
CA THR A 218 -2.16 -1.89 10.24
C THR A 218 -1.16 -1.11 9.38
N ASP A 219 -1.67 -0.14 8.63
CA ASP A 219 -0.85 0.87 7.98
C ASP A 219 -0.17 1.76 9.03
N HIS A 220 -0.80 2.30 10.08
CA HIS A 220 -0.01 3.01 11.13
C HIS A 220 1.05 2.15 11.83
N ILE A 221 0.89 0.84 12.02
CA ILE A 221 1.97 0.03 12.59
C ILE A 221 3.13 -0.10 11.59
N ILE A 222 2.84 -0.30 10.32
CA ILE A 222 3.87 -0.41 9.29
C ILE A 222 4.50 0.98 9.00
N GLU A 223 3.71 2.05 9.08
CA GLU A 223 4.02 3.44 8.71
C GLU A 223 4.57 4.29 9.87
N ASN A 224 3.98 4.28 11.07
CA ASN A 224 4.55 5.03 12.22
C ASN A 224 5.89 4.47 12.67
N TYR A 225 6.19 3.22 12.29
CA TYR A 225 7.40 2.53 12.76
C TYR A 225 8.35 2.13 11.66
N ASP A 226 8.11 2.60 10.43
CA ASP A 226 9.08 2.52 9.33
C ASP A 226 9.55 1.08 9.03
N LEU A 227 8.68 0.11 9.32
CA LEU A 227 9.03 -1.31 9.35
C LEU A 227 9.37 -1.83 7.97
N ALA A 228 8.56 -1.46 6.98
CA ALA A 228 8.79 -1.80 5.58
C ALA A 228 10.07 -1.14 5.03
N GLN A 229 10.48 0.02 5.59
CA GLN A 229 11.69 0.73 5.17
C GLN A 229 12.97 0.13 5.80
N ARG A 230 12.87 -0.46 6.99
CA ARG A 230 14.01 -1.07 7.71
C ARG A 230 14.18 -2.56 7.46
N PHE A 231 13.09 -3.27 7.19
CA PHE A 231 13.06 -4.73 7.08
C PHE A 231 12.11 -5.05 5.93
N GLY A 232 12.66 -5.44 4.78
CA GLY A 232 11.90 -5.71 3.55
C GLY A 232 10.67 -6.59 3.84
N THR A 233 9.59 -6.36 3.11
CA THR A 233 8.19 -6.76 3.39
C THR A 233 7.93 -8.14 4.01
N ASP A 234 8.79 -9.13 3.77
CA ASP A 234 8.66 -10.47 4.35
C ASP A 234 9.14 -10.55 5.82
N ASP A 235 10.17 -9.78 6.17
CA ASP A 235 10.70 -9.68 7.55
C ASP A 235 9.70 -8.94 8.47
N ALA A 236 8.93 -7.98 7.94
CA ALA A 236 7.95 -7.22 8.71
C ALA A 236 6.80 -8.09 9.23
N ALA A 237 6.33 -9.06 8.43
CA ALA A 237 5.29 -10.00 8.84
C ALA A 237 5.78 -10.90 9.99
N GLU A 238 7.02 -11.37 9.90
CA GLU A 238 7.65 -12.21 10.92
C GLU A 238 7.89 -11.45 12.22
N ILE A 239 8.36 -10.20 12.14
CA ILE A 239 8.51 -9.32 13.31
C ILE A 239 7.17 -9.07 14.01
N VAL A 240 6.10 -8.83 13.25
CA VAL A 240 4.75 -8.67 13.82
C VAL A 240 4.28 -9.98 14.45
N ARG A 241 4.59 -11.14 13.83
CA ARG A 241 4.29 -12.47 14.38
C ARG A 241 4.98 -12.68 15.73
N GLU A 242 6.28 -12.42 15.82
CA GLU A 242 7.05 -12.49 17.06
C GLU A 242 6.54 -11.49 18.12
N GLY A 243 6.21 -10.26 17.71
CA GLY A 243 5.62 -9.26 18.60
C GLY A 243 4.28 -9.73 19.18
N MET A 244 3.45 -10.37 18.36
CA MET A 244 2.16 -10.95 18.77
C MET A 244 2.32 -12.12 19.74
N GLU A 245 3.41 -12.88 19.64
CA GLU A 245 3.77 -13.95 20.59
C GLU A 245 4.20 -13.40 21.95
N LYS A 246 4.83 -12.22 21.99
CA LYS A 246 5.21 -11.54 23.24
C LYS A 246 4.02 -10.89 23.96
N LEU A 247 2.86 -10.75 23.30
CA LEU A 247 1.64 -10.27 23.94
C LEU A 247 1.00 -11.35 24.83
N GLY A 248 0.48 -10.93 25.98
CA GLY A 248 -0.41 -11.77 26.79
C GLY A 248 -1.71 -12.12 26.06
N ASP A 249 -2.30 -13.27 26.41
CA ASP A 249 -3.41 -13.90 25.68
C ASP A 249 -4.63 -12.99 25.47
N GLN A 250 -4.97 -12.16 26.45
CA GLN A 250 -6.09 -11.22 26.30
C GLN A 250 -5.83 -10.20 25.19
N CYS A 251 -4.61 -9.68 25.09
CA CYS A 251 -4.26 -8.74 24.04
C CYS A 251 -4.20 -9.43 22.68
N ARG A 252 -3.55 -10.58 22.60
CA ARG A 252 -3.51 -11.37 21.36
C ARG A 252 -4.91 -11.70 20.86
N ARG A 253 -5.82 -12.10 21.76
CA ARG A 253 -7.23 -12.38 21.45
C ARG A 253 -7.95 -11.15 20.93
N LEU A 254 -7.89 -10.01 21.62
CA LEU A 254 -8.55 -8.79 21.18
C LEU A 254 -8.05 -8.32 19.81
N LEU A 255 -6.74 -8.38 19.57
CA LEU A 255 -6.16 -8.01 18.27
C LEU A 255 -6.55 -8.99 17.17
N ARG A 256 -6.61 -10.30 17.47
CA ARG A 256 -7.13 -11.32 16.53
C ARG A 256 -8.59 -11.06 16.16
N LEU A 257 -9.45 -10.84 17.14
CA LEU A 257 -10.87 -10.54 16.89
C LEU A 257 -11.02 -9.27 16.06
N ARG A 258 -10.28 -8.20 16.40
CA ARG A 258 -10.39 -6.91 15.71
C ARG A 258 -9.81 -6.92 14.30
N PHE A 259 -8.59 -7.41 14.12
CA PHE A 259 -7.82 -7.21 12.89
C PHE A 259 -7.81 -8.42 11.97
N PHE A 260 -7.86 -9.64 12.52
CA PHE A 260 -7.85 -10.87 11.72
C PHE A 260 -9.26 -11.36 11.42
N ARG A 261 -10.21 -11.15 12.33
CA ARG A 261 -11.64 -11.46 12.11
C ARG A 261 -12.48 -10.23 11.74
N ASN A 262 -11.84 -9.07 11.61
CA ASN A 262 -12.47 -7.78 11.30
C ASN A 262 -13.64 -7.36 12.22
N MET A 263 -13.79 -7.92 13.42
CA MET A 263 -14.99 -7.67 14.23
C MET A 263 -15.11 -6.20 14.63
N ARG A 264 -16.35 -5.69 14.66
CA ARG A 264 -16.69 -4.35 15.16
C ARG A 264 -16.55 -4.30 16.68
N PHE A 265 -16.32 -3.11 17.25
CA PHE A 265 -16.18 -2.99 18.70
C PHE A 265 -17.39 -3.49 19.48
N ARG A 266 -18.61 -3.27 18.95
CA ARG A 266 -19.84 -3.84 19.50
C ARG A 266 -19.84 -5.37 19.48
N GLU A 267 -19.49 -5.99 18.34
CA GLU A 267 -19.40 -7.45 18.23
C GLU A 267 -18.35 -8.05 19.16
N ILE A 268 -17.22 -7.36 19.36
CA ILE A 268 -16.20 -7.76 20.33
C ILE A 268 -16.70 -7.59 21.77
N SER A 269 -17.40 -6.49 22.04
CA SER A 269 -18.06 -6.21 23.33
C SER A 269 -19.01 -7.35 23.68
N ASP A 270 -19.91 -7.70 22.77
CA ASP A 270 -20.89 -8.77 22.94
C ASP A 270 -20.21 -10.14 23.16
N LEU A 271 -19.12 -10.42 22.43
CA LEU A 271 -18.37 -11.68 22.56
C LEU A 271 -17.55 -11.78 23.86
N THR A 272 -17.12 -10.65 24.42
CA THR A 272 -16.18 -10.62 25.56
C THR A 272 -16.81 -10.16 26.87
N GLY A 273 -18.05 -9.66 26.84
CA GLY A 273 -18.74 -9.12 28.01
C GLY A 273 -18.20 -7.79 28.52
N HIS A 274 -17.37 -7.10 27.74
CA HIS A 274 -16.83 -5.77 28.06
C HIS A 274 -17.61 -4.68 27.33
N SER A 275 -17.73 -3.48 27.90
CA SER A 275 -18.38 -2.37 27.18
C SER A 275 -17.60 -1.98 25.92
N THR A 276 -18.32 -1.50 24.90
CA THR A 276 -17.76 -1.01 23.63
C THR A 276 -16.62 0.01 23.84
N ASP A 277 -16.79 0.96 24.76
CA ASP A 277 -15.76 1.96 25.11
C ASP A 277 -14.51 1.33 25.75
N SER A 278 -14.71 0.29 26.57
CA SER A 278 -13.62 -0.48 27.16
C SER A 278 -12.82 -1.23 26.10
N ILE A 279 -13.49 -1.77 25.08
CA ILE A 279 -12.85 -2.49 23.97
C ILE A 279 -11.92 -1.57 23.19
N GLY A 280 -12.37 -0.38 22.80
CA GLY A 280 -11.53 0.59 22.09
C GLY A 280 -10.26 0.93 22.89
N THR A 281 -10.40 1.16 24.18
CA THR A 281 -9.29 1.50 25.07
C THR A 281 -8.34 0.32 25.32
N ARG A 282 -8.86 -0.90 25.42
CA ARG A 282 -8.07 -2.13 25.60
C ARG A 282 -7.28 -2.44 24.34
N ILE A 283 -7.91 -2.33 23.16
CA ILE A 283 -7.23 -2.51 21.88
C ILE A 283 -6.08 -1.51 21.77
N LYS A 284 -6.29 -0.20 22.00
CA LYS A 284 -5.21 0.80 22.02
C LYS A 284 -4.04 0.41 22.95
N ARG A 285 -4.33 -0.08 24.16
CA ARG A 285 -3.29 -0.55 25.11
C ARG A 285 -2.54 -1.78 24.61
N CYS A 286 -3.24 -2.75 24.04
CA CYS A 286 -2.62 -3.95 23.48
C CYS A 286 -1.72 -3.64 22.29
N LEU A 287 -2.08 -2.63 21.52
CA LEU A 287 -1.29 -2.13 20.40
C LEU A 287 -0.01 -1.42 20.85
N LYS A 288 -0.11 -0.63 21.92
CA LYS A 288 1.08 -0.06 22.57
C LYS A 288 2.04 -1.16 23.03
N LYS A 289 1.52 -2.22 23.67
CA LYS A 289 2.34 -3.38 24.08
C LYS A 289 2.97 -4.10 22.88
N LEU A 290 2.26 -4.22 21.77
CA LEU A 290 2.78 -4.86 20.56
C LEU A 290 3.97 -4.07 20.02
N ARG A 291 3.86 -2.74 19.97
CA ARG A 291 4.97 -1.85 19.63
C ARG A 291 6.16 -2.06 20.57
N GLU A 292 5.96 -2.01 21.87
CA GLU A 292 7.03 -2.21 22.86
C GLU A 292 7.71 -3.59 22.70
N GLY A 293 6.95 -4.64 22.35
CA GLY A 293 7.48 -5.98 22.09
C GLY A 293 8.28 -6.12 20.79
N ILE A 294 8.02 -5.25 19.81
CA ILE A 294 8.71 -5.21 18.51
C ILE A 294 9.96 -4.33 18.57
N PHE A 295 9.87 -3.14 19.18
CA PHE A 295 10.93 -2.12 19.12
C PHE A 295 11.69 -1.91 20.44
N GLY A 296 11.25 -2.52 21.55
CA GLY A 296 11.68 -2.18 22.90
C GLY A 296 11.08 -0.86 23.40
N ASN A 297 11.23 -0.55 24.69
CA ASN A 297 10.82 0.73 25.28
C ASN A 297 11.70 1.87 24.74
N LYS A 298 11.33 2.46 23.61
CA LYS A 298 11.88 3.72 23.08
C LYS A 298 10.76 4.63 22.58
#